data_AF-A0AAW5FCY3-F1
#
_entry.id   AF-A0AAW5FCY3-F1
#
_cell.length_a   1.000
_cell.length_b   1.000
_cell.length_c   1.000
_cell.angle_alpha   90.00
_cell.angle_beta   90.00
_cell.angle_gamma   90.00
#
_symmetry.space_group_name_H-M   'P 1'
#
loop_
_entity.id
_entity.type
_entity.pdbx_description
1 polymer ?
#
loop_
_entity_poly.entity_id
_entity_poly.type
_entity_poly.pdbx_seq_one_letter_code
_entity_poly.pdbx_strand_id
1 'polypeptide(L)'
;MALALKQLIASYRSDLDSPFQKLRYQVRIKQGRTFDRISEKYGHHQVRGITAPTLLYWYKVSGSGGRTAAANEMIARLRALFKFGFTLLEDPECRRLAEILRQSRFRTQGPRFVQLTAEHGLDILALPTSGPIIINDVTGLPWSTTEFRRKWRLVAKEAGVPDVVKNRDSVPTGTIVGGPDQAPVSQRITLARIGQSLRRGRR
;
A
#
# COMPACT_ATOMS: atom_id res chain seq x y z
N MET A 1 30.91 -9.99 -14.61
CA MET A 1 31.23 -9.35 -13.31
C MET A 1 30.20 -9.78 -12.28
N ALA A 2 30.57 -10.03 -11.02
CA ALA A 2 29.60 -10.33 -9.97
C ALA A 2 28.95 -9.02 -9.49
N LEU A 3 27.80 -8.67 -10.08
CA LEU A 3 27.03 -7.48 -9.70
C LEU A 3 26.18 -7.78 -8.46
N ALA A 4 26.19 -6.86 -7.50
CA ALA A 4 25.20 -6.85 -6.42
C ALA A 4 23.84 -6.36 -6.97
N LEU A 5 22.74 -6.81 -6.37
CA LEU A 5 21.40 -6.42 -6.79
C LEU A 5 21.20 -4.89 -6.77
N LYS A 6 21.77 -4.18 -5.79
CA LYS A 6 21.74 -2.71 -5.74
C LYS A 6 22.43 -2.05 -6.94
N GLN A 7 23.52 -2.63 -7.43
CA GLN A 7 24.26 -2.11 -8.59
C GLN A 7 23.45 -2.33 -9.86
N LEU A 8 22.84 -3.51 -10.01
CA LEU A 8 21.94 -3.80 -11.13
C LEU A 8 20.74 -2.83 -11.15
N ILE A 9 20.15 -2.52 -9.98
CA ILE A 9 19.08 -1.52 -9.86
C ILE A 9 19.57 -0.13 -10.25
N ALA A 10 20.78 0.26 -9.84
CA ALA A 10 21.35 1.55 -10.23
C ALA A 10 21.51 1.65 -11.75
N SER A 11 22.13 0.64 -12.38
CA SER A 11 22.25 0.56 -13.84
C SER A 11 20.90 0.64 -14.54
N TYR A 12 19.89 -0.11 -14.06
CA TYR A 12 18.53 -0.06 -14.62
C TYR A 12 17.88 1.32 -14.56
N ARG A 13 18.23 2.15 -13.57
CA ARG A 13 17.66 3.49 -13.38
C ARG A 13 18.40 4.59 -14.12
N SER A 14 19.67 4.39 -14.46
CA SER A 14 20.51 5.38 -15.14
C SER A 14 20.65 5.14 -16.63
N ASP A 15 20.53 3.88 -17.07
CA ASP A 15 20.64 3.50 -18.48
C ASP A 15 19.53 4.14 -19.32
N LEU A 16 19.89 4.66 -20.50
CA LEU A 16 18.99 5.39 -21.40
C LEU A 16 18.02 4.47 -22.14
N ASP A 17 18.45 3.25 -22.44
CA ASP A 17 17.67 2.25 -23.17
C ASP A 17 16.77 1.42 -22.25
N SER A 18 17.00 1.51 -20.94
CA SER A 18 16.14 0.92 -19.92
C SER A 18 14.67 1.32 -20.09
N PRO A 19 13.74 0.36 -20.00
CA PRO A 19 12.31 0.63 -19.94
C PRO A 19 11.91 1.64 -18.85
N PHE A 20 12.73 1.80 -17.81
CA PHE A 20 12.49 2.76 -16.73
C PHE A 20 12.46 4.21 -17.22
N GLN A 21 13.31 4.58 -18.18
CA GLN A 21 13.34 5.94 -18.74
C GLN A 21 12.12 6.25 -19.60
N LYS A 22 11.50 5.22 -20.17
CA LYS A 22 10.33 5.34 -21.04
C LYS A 22 9.02 5.47 -20.24
N LEU A 23 9.07 5.37 -18.90
CA LEU A 23 7.90 5.49 -18.04
C LEU A 23 7.45 6.95 -17.86
N ARG A 24 6.13 7.14 -17.83
CA ARG A 24 5.50 8.39 -17.36
C ARG A 24 5.96 8.72 -15.93
N TYR A 25 6.09 10.01 -15.63
CA TYR A 25 6.62 10.52 -14.36
C TYR A 25 6.05 9.85 -13.11
N GLN A 26 4.72 9.81 -12.96
CA GLN A 26 4.06 9.20 -11.79
C GLN A 26 4.35 7.71 -11.67
N VAL A 27 4.42 7.00 -12.80
CA VAL A 27 4.78 5.57 -12.83
C VAL A 27 6.23 5.37 -12.44
N ARG A 28 7.13 6.26 -12.89
CA ARG A 28 8.56 6.24 -12.52
C ARG A 28 8.76 6.45 -11.03
N ILE A 29 8.05 7.40 -10.40
CA ILE A 29 8.09 7.60 -8.94
C ILE A 29 7.63 6.33 -8.21
N LYS A 30 6.48 5.78 -8.61
CA LYS A 30 5.93 4.59 -7.96
C LYS A 30 6.90 3.41 -8.05
N GLN A 31 7.42 3.15 -9.25
CA GLN A 31 8.38 2.06 -9.46
C GLN A 31 9.71 2.33 -8.74
N GLY A 32 10.19 3.58 -8.74
CA GLY A 32 11.38 4.02 -8.01
C GLY A 32 11.29 3.68 -6.53
N ARG A 33 10.18 4.03 -5.87
CA ARG A 33 9.93 3.67 -4.46
C ARG A 33 9.95 2.16 -4.21
N THR A 34 9.46 1.37 -5.16
CA THR A 34 9.52 -0.09 -5.05
C THR A 34 10.95 -0.61 -5.20
N PHE A 35 11.75 -0.04 -6.13
CA PHE A 35 13.17 -0.35 -6.25
C PHE A 35 13.98 0.08 -5.01
N ASP A 36 13.67 1.23 -4.41
CA ASP A 36 14.32 1.70 -3.19
C ASP A 36 14.14 0.68 -2.06
N ARG A 37 12.91 0.18 -1.87
CA ARG A 37 12.61 -0.89 -0.88
C ARG A 37 13.33 -2.20 -1.16
N ILE A 38 13.42 -2.60 -2.43
CA ILE A 38 14.15 -3.82 -2.83
C ILE A 38 15.65 -3.63 -2.56
N SER A 39 16.20 -2.47 -2.90
CA SER A 39 17.61 -2.14 -2.70
C SER A 39 17.98 -2.11 -1.22
N GLU A 40 17.17 -1.44 -0.39
CA GLU A 40 17.38 -1.35 1.05
C GLU A 40 17.40 -2.74 1.71
N LYS A 41 16.44 -3.59 1.36
CA LYS A 41 16.27 -4.88 2.05
C LYS A 41 17.14 -6.01 1.47
N TYR A 42 17.29 -6.05 0.15
CA TYR A 42 17.89 -7.18 -0.56
C TYR A 42 19.09 -6.78 -1.42
N GLY A 43 19.41 -5.48 -1.54
CA GLY A 43 20.42 -4.96 -2.46
C GLY A 43 21.85 -5.46 -2.22
N HIS A 44 22.15 -5.98 -1.03
CA HIS A 44 23.44 -6.59 -0.69
C HIS A 44 23.64 -7.97 -1.33
N HIS A 45 22.58 -8.64 -1.78
CA HIS A 45 22.71 -9.95 -2.40
C HIS A 45 23.42 -9.84 -3.75
N GLN A 46 24.44 -10.68 -3.93
CA GLN A 46 25.09 -10.87 -5.22
C GLN A 46 24.13 -11.57 -6.18
N VAL A 47 24.00 -11.08 -7.42
CA VAL A 47 23.07 -11.65 -8.41
C VAL A 47 23.32 -13.15 -8.60
N ARG A 48 24.60 -13.56 -8.69
CA ARG A 48 25.01 -14.98 -8.73
C ARG A 48 24.50 -15.85 -7.57
N GLY A 49 24.33 -15.26 -6.38
CA GLY A 49 23.91 -15.97 -5.17
C GLY A 49 22.39 -16.07 -5.02
N ILE A 50 21.62 -15.44 -5.91
CA ILE A 50 20.16 -15.49 -5.85
C ILE A 50 19.70 -16.82 -6.45
N THR A 51 18.83 -17.51 -5.72
CA THR A 51 18.24 -18.80 -6.12
C THR A 51 16.71 -18.75 -6.06
N ALA A 52 16.03 -19.78 -6.57
CA ALA A 52 14.58 -19.86 -6.49
C ALA A 52 14.05 -19.83 -5.03
N PRO A 53 14.64 -20.55 -4.06
CA PRO A 53 14.27 -20.43 -2.65
C PRO A 53 14.38 -19.00 -2.11
N THR A 54 15.45 -18.28 -2.47
CA THR A 54 15.65 -16.87 -2.08
C THR A 54 14.51 -15.99 -2.60
N LEU A 55 14.14 -16.13 -3.86
CA LEU A 55 13.06 -15.37 -4.49
C LEU A 55 11.69 -15.69 -3.86
N LEU A 56 11.44 -16.97 -3.56
CA LEU A 56 10.21 -17.41 -2.88
C LEU A 56 10.14 -16.87 -1.45
N TYR A 57 11.26 -16.85 -0.73
CA TYR A 57 11.35 -16.25 0.60
C TYR A 57 11.03 -14.75 0.53
N TRP A 58 11.64 -14.00 -0.40
CA TRP A 58 11.33 -12.58 -0.59
C TRP A 58 9.85 -12.36 -0.90
N TYR A 59 9.26 -13.17 -1.78
CA TYR A 59 7.84 -13.11 -2.12
C TYR A 59 6.95 -13.31 -0.89
N LYS A 60 7.20 -14.35 -0.10
CA LYS A 60 6.44 -14.64 1.12
C LYS A 60 6.54 -13.49 2.13
N VAL A 61 7.74 -12.98 2.36
CA VAL A 61 7.98 -11.88 3.32
C VAL A 61 7.29 -10.60 2.85
N SER A 62 7.38 -10.27 1.57
CA SER A 62 6.70 -9.09 0.99
C SER A 62 5.17 -9.24 0.97
N GLY A 63 4.67 -10.48 0.92
CA GLY A 63 3.24 -10.81 0.96
C GLY A 63 2.65 -10.98 2.36
N SER A 64 3.49 -10.94 3.40
CA SER A 64 3.05 -11.09 4.80
C SER A 64 1.95 -10.10 5.18
N GLY A 65 0.98 -10.56 5.97
CA GLY A 65 -0.17 -9.75 6.40
C GLY A 65 -1.16 -9.44 5.29
N GLY A 66 -1.35 -10.33 4.31
CA GLY A 66 -2.33 -10.17 3.22
C GLY A 66 -1.92 -9.20 2.11
N ARG A 67 -0.65 -8.76 2.10
CA ARG A 67 -0.08 -7.79 1.15
C ARG A 67 0.37 -8.41 -0.17
N THR A 68 -0.42 -9.32 -0.74
CA THR A 68 -0.04 -10.05 -1.96
C THR A 68 0.16 -9.10 -3.16
N ALA A 69 -0.53 -7.95 -3.20
CA ALA A 69 -0.29 -6.93 -4.23
C ALA A 69 1.15 -6.37 -4.20
N ALA A 70 1.70 -6.13 -3.00
CA ALA A 70 3.09 -5.66 -2.85
C ALA A 70 4.10 -6.76 -3.25
N ALA A 71 3.80 -8.01 -2.90
CA ALA A 71 4.61 -9.16 -3.32
C ALA A 71 4.63 -9.33 -4.85
N ASN A 72 3.47 -9.21 -5.49
CA ASN A 72 3.35 -9.28 -6.94
C ASN A 72 4.03 -8.10 -7.63
N GLU A 73 3.93 -6.89 -7.08
CA GLU A 73 4.63 -5.72 -7.60
C GLU A 73 6.15 -5.92 -7.57
N MET A 74 6.68 -6.44 -6.46
CA MET A 74 8.09 -6.77 -6.30
C MET A 74 8.55 -7.81 -7.33
N ILE A 75 7.82 -8.92 -7.50
CA ILE A 75 8.16 -9.93 -8.51
C ILE A 75 8.12 -9.34 -9.93
N ALA A 76 7.15 -8.49 -10.23
CA ALA A 76 7.08 -7.81 -11.51
C ALA A 76 8.30 -6.91 -11.75
N ARG A 77 8.78 -6.21 -10.71
CA ARG A 77 10.00 -5.40 -10.79
C ARG A 77 11.24 -6.25 -11.00
N LEU A 78 11.39 -7.35 -10.25
CA LEU A 78 12.52 -8.28 -10.41
C LEU A 78 12.56 -8.91 -11.81
N ARG A 79 11.40 -9.28 -12.36
CA ARG A 79 11.32 -9.77 -13.76
C ARG A 79 11.80 -8.72 -14.77
N ALA A 80 11.36 -7.48 -14.63
CA ALA A 80 11.80 -6.39 -15.51
C ALA A 80 13.30 -6.14 -15.39
N LEU A 81 13.82 -6.17 -14.15
CA LEU A 81 15.23 -5.95 -13.85
C LEU A 81 16.14 -7.04 -14.42
N PHE A 82 15.81 -8.32 -14.20
CA PHE A 82 16.61 -9.43 -14.73
C PHE A 82 16.47 -9.57 -16.24
N LYS A 83 15.30 -9.23 -16.82
CA LYS A 83 15.18 -9.12 -18.28
C LYS A 83 16.13 -8.07 -18.81
N PHE A 84 16.17 -6.87 -18.22
CA PHE A 84 17.11 -5.82 -18.60
C PHE A 84 18.57 -6.28 -18.47
N GLY A 85 18.95 -6.86 -17.32
CA GLY A 85 20.32 -7.31 -17.08
C GLY A 85 20.76 -8.40 -18.07
N PHE A 86 19.85 -9.27 -18.48
CA PHE A 86 20.11 -10.25 -19.53
C PHE A 86 20.20 -9.61 -20.93
N THR A 87 19.27 -8.71 -21.29
CA THR A 87 19.16 -8.22 -22.67
C THR A 87 20.10 -7.07 -23.01
N LEU A 88 20.42 -6.21 -22.04
CA LEU A 88 21.25 -5.01 -22.27
C LEU A 88 22.63 -5.11 -21.61
N LEU A 89 22.76 -5.79 -20.48
CA LEU A 89 24.05 -5.99 -19.82
C LEU A 89 24.68 -7.36 -20.12
N GLU A 90 23.99 -8.20 -20.89
CA GLU A 90 24.42 -9.55 -21.29
C GLU A 90 24.86 -10.44 -20.11
N ASP A 91 24.27 -10.23 -18.92
CA ASP A 91 24.63 -10.98 -17.72
C ASP A 91 23.94 -12.36 -17.70
N PRO A 92 24.71 -13.48 -17.76
CA PRO A 92 24.15 -14.83 -17.75
C PRO A 92 23.42 -15.16 -16.44
N GLU A 93 23.79 -14.57 -15.31
CA GLU A 93 23.07 -14.78 -14.05
C GLU A 93 21.70 -14.12 -14.08
N CYS A 94 21.58 -12.98 -14.73
CA CYS A 94 20.28 -12.34 -14.96
C CYS A 94 19.39 -13.20 -15.86
N ARG A 95 19.95 -13.88 -16.87
CA ARG A 95 19.22 -14.84 -17.72
C ARG A 95 18.63 -15.98 -16.89
N ARG A 96 19.48 -16.63 -16.08
CA ARG A 96 19.09 -17.72 -15.18
C ARG A 96 17.94 -17.31 -14.27
N LEU A 97 18.03 -16.12 -13.66
CA LEU A 97 16.99 -15.61 -12.75
C LEU A 97 15.69 -15.23 -13.49
N ALA A 98 15.79 -14.66 -14.69
CA ALA A 98 14.64 -14.37 -15.52
C ALA A 98 13.88 -15.66 -15.90
N GLU A 99 14.59 -16.73 -16.23
CA GLU A 99 14.00 -18.03 -16.53
C GLU A 99 13.34 -18.66 -15.30
N ILE A 100 14.00 -18.64 -14.13
CA ILE A 100 13.41 -19.10 -12.86
C ILE A 100 12.09 -18.36 -12.58
N LEU A 101 12.09 -17.02 -12.67
CA LEU A 101 10.88 -16.22 -12.43
C LEU A 101 9.82 -16.41 -13.50
N ARG A 102 10.18 -16.79 -14.72
CA ARG A 102 9.24 -17.11 -15.80
C ARG A 102 8.51 -18.42 -15.53
N GLN A 103 9.22 -19.44 -15.04
CA GLN A 103 8.64 -20.75 -14.71
C GLN A 103 7.88 -20.74 -13.37
N SER A 104 8.25 -19.85 -12.46
CA SER A 104 7.62 -19.73 -11.14
C SER A 104 6.19 -19.19 -11.19
N ARG A 105 5.25 -19.91 -10.56
CA ARG A 105 3.87 -19.44 -10.37
C ARG A 105 3.74 -18.68 -9.04
N PHE A 106 3.29 -17.44 -9.12
CA PHE A 106 3.00 -16.59 -7.95
C PHE A 106 1.49 -16.36 -7.86
N ARG A 107 0.93 -16.34 -6.64
CA ARG A 107 -0.50 -16.07 -6.44
C ARG A 107 -0.79 -14.60 -6.75
N THR A 108 -1.49 -14.35 -7.85
CA THR A 108 -2.02 -13.03 -8.18
C THR A 108 -3.30 -12.79 -7.37
N GLN A 109 -3.49 -11.60 -6.80
CA GLN A 109 -4.81 -11.28 -6.23
C GLN A 109 -5.80 -11.14 -7.37
N GLY A 110 -6.96 -11.80 -7.26
CA GLY A 110 -8.08 -11.55 -8.15
C GLY A 110 -8.51 -10.07 -8.10
N PRO A 111 -9.23 -9.60 -9.12
CA PRO A 111 -9.81 -8.26 -9.13
C PRO A 111 -10.66 -8.08 -7.87
N ARG A 112 -10.42 -7.01 -7.10
CA ARG A 112 -11.22 -6.67 -5.91
C ARG A 112 -12.35 -5.71 -6.27
N PHE A 113 -12.99 -5.94 -7.41
CA PHE A 113 -14.07 -5.10 -7.88
C PHE A 113 -15.36 -5.91 -7.82
N VAL A 114 -16.30 -5.46 -6.99
CA VAL A 114 -17.71 -5.79 -7.19
C VAL A 114 -18.16 -4.91 -8.34
N GLN A 115 -18.66 -5.54 -9.40
CA GLN A 115 -19.17 -4.82 -10.55
C GLN A 115 -20.42 -4.05 -10.10
N LEU A 116 -20.48 -2.75 -10.41
CA LEU A 116 -21.62 -1.92 -10.08
C LEU A 116 -22.86 -2.48 -10.81
N THR A 117 -23.87 -2.92 -10.08
CA THR A 117 -25.16 -3.32 -10.65
C THR A 117 -25.99 -2.07 -10.98
N ALA A 118 -26.94 -2.19 -11.90
CA ALA A 118 -27.81 -1.07 -12.30
C ALA A 118 -28.56 -0.45 -11.10
N GLU A 119 -28.93 -1.27 -10.13
CA GLU A 119 -29.55 -0.84 -8.86
C GLU A 119 -28.60 0.05 -8.04
N HIS A 120 -27.34 -0.36 -7.83
CA HIS A 120 -26.32 0.50 -7.20
C HIS A 120 -26.02 1.77 -8.00
N GLY A 121 -26.18 1.73 -9.34
CA GLY A 121 -25.99 2.86 -10.22
C GLY A 121 -27.06 3.95 -10.06
N LEU A 122 -28.31 3.56 -9.84
CA LEU A 122 -29.41 4.50 -9.56
C LEU A 122 -29.20 5.21 -8.22
N ASP A 123 -28.73 4.47 -7.20
CA ASP A 123 -28.36 5.05 -5.91
C ASP A 123 -27.21 6.05 -6.05
N ILE A 124 -26.20 5.78 -6.89
CA ILE A 124 -25.08 6.69 -7.15
C ILE A 124 -25.51 7.93 -7.94
N LEU A 125 -26.45 7.80 -8.89
CA LEU A 125 -27.00 8.94 -9.65
C LEU A 125 -27.92 9.82 -8.80
N ALA A 126 -28.53 9.26 -7.75
CA ALA A 126 -29.30 9.99 -6.74
C ALA A 126 -28.40 10.70 -5.71
N LEU A 127 -27.11 10.37 -5.64
CA LEU A 127 -26.16 11.14 -4.84
C LEU A 127 -25.82 12.46 -5.55
N PRO A 128 -25.71 13.58 -4.82
CA PRO A 128 -25.28 14.83 -5.40
C PRO A 128 -23.87 14.69 -5.98
N THR A 129 -23.63 15.30 -7.16
CA THR A 129 -22.34 15.23 -7.90
C THR A 129 -21.15 15.72 -7.06
N SER A 130 -21.44 16.51 -6.02
CA SER A 130 -20.61 16.74 -4.85
C SER A 130 -21.31 16.19 -3.60
N GLY A 131 -20.69 15.21 -2.93
CA GLY A 131 -21.21 14.62 -1.70
C GLY A 131 -21.23 15.62 -0.53
N PRO A 132 -21.95 15.32 0.56
CA PRO A 132 -21.94 16.14 1.77
C PRO A 132 -20.50 16.27 2.28
N ILE A 133 -19.97 17.49 2.26
CA ILE A 133 -18.69 17.80 2.86
C ILE A 133 -18.90 17.84 4.37
N ILE A 134 -18.20 17.00 5.10
CA ILE A 134 -18.13 17.13 6.56
C ILE A 134 -17.37 18.43 6.83
N ILE A 135 -18.09 19.43 7.34
CA ILE A 135 -17.53 20.71 7.75
C ILE A 135 -17.05 20.56 9.20
N ASN A 136 -15.89 21.14 9.51
CA ASN A 136 -15.43 21.30 10.87
C ASN A 136 -16.23 22.44 11.53
N ASP A 137 -17.03 22.10 12.53
CA ASP A 137 -17.88 23.00 13.30
C ASP A 137 -17.12 24.17 13.94
N VAL A 138 -15.84 23.97 14.28
CA VAL A 138 -14.99 25.02 14.87
C VAL A 138 -14.46 26.00 13.83
N THR A 139 -14.12 25.53 12.63
CA THR A 139 -13.44 26.36 11.62
C THR A 139 -14.35 26.79 10.47
N GLY A 140 -15.56 26.24 10.36
CA GLY A 140 -16.47 26.49 9.24
C GLY A 140 -15.95 26.00 7.89
N LEU A 141 -14.83 25.26 7.88
CA LEU A 141 -14.13 24.80 6.68
C LEU A 141 -14.21 23.27 6.57
N PRO A 142 -14.09 22.71 5.36
CA PRO A 142 -13.98 21.27 5.16
C PRO A 142 -12.85 20.66 6.01
N TRP A 143 -13.07 19.48 6.58
CA TRP A 143 -11.98 18.75 7.23
C TRP A 143 -10.86 18.45 6.24
N SER A 144 -9.64 18.89 6.57
CA SER A 144 -8.46 18.41 5.82
C SER A 144 -8.17 16.95 6.19
N THR A 145 -7.67 16.18 5.23
CA THR A 145 -7.30 14.76 5.46
C THR A 145 -6.32 14.60 6.64
N THR A 146 -5.42 15.56 6.83
CA THR A 146 -4.42 15.56 7.89
C THR A 146 -5.06 15.84 9.25
N GLU A 147 -5.88 16.89 9.35
CA GLU A 147 -6.55 17.26 10.60
C GLU A 147 -7.54 16.20 11.04
N PHE A 148 -8.30 15.62 10.10
CA PHE A 148 -9.22 14.53 10.40
C PHE A 148 -8.49 13.32 11.01
N ARG A 149 -7.40 12.86 10.38
CA ARG A 149 -6.63 11.71 10.88
C ARG A 149 -6.02 11.98 12.26
N ARG A 150 -5.51 13.19 12.47
CA ARG A 150 -4.94 13.60 13.76
C ARG A 150 -5.99 13.56 14.86
N LYS A 151 -7.16 14.18 14.63
CA LYS A 151 -8.22 14.24 15.63
C LYS A 151 -8.90 12.89 15.86
N TRP A 152 -9.09 12.09 14.81
CA TRP A 152 -9.56 10.70 14.96
C TRP A 152 -8.63 9.89 15.87
N ARG A 153 -7.30 10.03 15.71
CA ARG A 153 -6.34 9.30 16.55
C ARG A 153 -6.40 9.72 18.02
N LEU A 154 -6.65 10.99 18.31
CA LEU A 154 -6.83 11.48 19.68
C LEU A 154 -8.07 10.84 20.33
N VAL A 155 -9.19 10.82 19.61
CA VAL A 155 -10.43 10.18 20.08
C VAL A 155 -10.24 8.67 20.24
N ALA A 156 -9.60 8.01 19.27
CA ALA A 156 -9.36 6.59 19.26
C ALA A 156 -8.48 6.16 20.46
N LYS A 157 -7.42 6.91 20.76
CA LYS A 157 -6.54 6.64 21.90
C LYS A 157 -7.26 6.80 23.24
N GLU A 158 -8.08 7.84 23.37
CA GLU A 158 -8.92 8.05 24.56
C GLU A 158 -9.96 6.93 24.72
N ALA A 159 -10.49 6.43 23.61
CA ALA A 159 -11.42 5.30 23.58
C ALA A 159 -10.72 3.93 23.73
N GLY A 160 -9.40 3.88 23.93
CA GLY A 160 -8.65 2.63 24.09
C GLY A 160 -8.46 1.81 22.80
N VAL A 161 -8.69 2.41 21.63
CA VAL A 161 -8.53 1.74 20.33
C VAL A 161 -7.03 1.54 20.04
N PRO A 162 -6.57 0.30 19.76
CA PRO A 162 -5.17 0.02 19.48
C PRO A 162 -4.62 0.77 18.26
N ASP A 163 -3.34 1.13 18.29
CA ASP A 163 -2.73 1.97 17.25
C ASP A 163 -2.71 1.34 15.85
N VAL A 164 -2.75 0.01 15.78
CA VAL A 164 -2.84 -0.75 14.54
C VAL A 164 -4.16 -0.51 13.79
N VAL A 165 -5.24 -0.17 14.50
CA VAL A 165 -6.57 0.06 13.94
C VAL A 165 -6.64 1.45 13.30
N LYS A 166 -7.25 1.54 12.12
CA LYS A 166 -7.49 2.79 11.39
C LYS A 166 -8.99 2.95 11.15
N ASN A 167 -9.44 4.19 10.96
CA ASN A 167 -10.84 4.50 10.65
C ASN A 167 -11.41 3.74 9.44
N ARG A 168 -10.56 3.29 8.50
CA ARG A 168 -11.03 2.47 7.35
C ARG A 168 -11.40 1.05 7.75
N ASP A 169 -10.82 0.57 8.86
CA ASP A 169 -11.00 -0.78 9.36
C ASP A 169 -12.31 -0.86 10.17
N SER A 170 -12.95 0.29 10.42
CA SER A 170 -14.35 0.38 10.78
C SER A 170 -15.20 -0.13 9.62
N VAL A 171 -15.58 -1.40 9.68
CA VAL A 171 -16.64 -1.92 8.83
C VAL A 171 -17.96 -1.29 9.27
N PRO A 172 -18.85 -0.91 8.32
CA PRO A 172 -20.24 -0.69 8.67
C PRO A 172 -20.72 -1.98 9.33
N THR A 173 -21.47 -1.89 10.42
CA THR A 173 -22.11 -3.04 11.07
C THR A 173 -23.11 -3.66 10.09
N GLY A 174 -22.60 -4.49 9.18
CA GLY A 174 -23.39 -5.25 8.23
C GLY A 174 -24.02 -6.42 8.96
N THR A 175 -25.32 -6.32 9.18
CA THR A 175 -26.22 -7.45 9.47
C THR A 175 -25.97 -8.13 10.81
N ILE A 176 -26.39 -7.50 11.91
CA ILE A 176 -26.86 -8.27 13.07
C ILE A 176 -28.34 -8.58 12.81
N VAL A 177 -28.66 -9.75 12.27
CA VAL A 177 -30.03 -10.26 12.37
C VAL A 177 -30.23 -10.68 13.82
N GLY A 178 -30.94 -9.85 14.59
CA GLY A 178 -31.37 -10.17 15.97
C GLY A 178 -30.51 -9.62 17.11
N GLY A 179 -29.94 -8.43 17.00
CA GLY A 179 -29.29 -7.71 18.12
C GLY A 179 -29.58 -6.22 18.06
N PRO A 180 -29.68 -5.55 19.22
CA PRO A 180 -30.63 -4.46 19.42
C PRO A 180 -30.25 -3.23 18.59
N ASP A 181 -31.26 -2.60 18.01
CA ASP A 181 -31.24 -1.20 17.53
C ASP A 181 -30.99 -0.18 18.68
N GLN A 182 -30.32 -0.61 19.75
CA GLN A 182 -30.03 0.11 20.98
C GLN A 182 -28.77 -0.45 21.64
N ALA A 183 -27.64 -0.56 20.93
CA ALA A 183 -26.38 -0.59 21.67
C ALA A 183 -26.24 0.79 22.35
N PRO A 184 -26.34 0.91 23.69
CA PRO A 184 -26.21 2.21 24.33
C PRO A 184 -24.84 2.75 23.98
N VAL A 185 -24.78 4.03 23.57
CA VAL A 185 -23.51 4.74 23.47
C VAL A 185 -22.89 4.70 24.86
N SER A 186 -21.94 3.77 25.07
CA SER A 186 -21.31 3.57 26.38
C SER A 186 -20.62 4.84 26.85
N GLN A 187 -20.09 5.63 25.90
CA GLN A 187 -19.50 6.92 26.19
C GLN A 187 -19.52 7.85 24.96
N ARG A 188 -20.09 9.05 25.12
CA ARG A 188 -19.98 10.13 24.12
C ARG A 188 -18.67 10.89 24.37
N ILE A 189 -17.68 10.66 23.51
CA ILE A 189 -16.39 11.36 23.54
C ILE A 189 -16.41 12.41 22.43
N THR A 190 -16.48 13.69 22.82
CA THR A 190 -16.45 14.82 21.87
C THR A 190 -15.09 15.48 21.86
N LEU A 191 -14.74 16.12 20.74
CA LEU A 191 -13.50 16.91 20.63
C LEU A 191 -13.46 18.07 21.63
N ALA A 192 -14.62 18.60 22.04
CA ALA A 192 -14.73 19.59 23.12
C ALA A 192 -14.25 19.02 24.47
N ARG A 193 -14.61 17.77 24.78
CA ARG A 193 -14.21 17.07 26.01
C ARG A 193 -12.71 16.73 26.02
N ILE A 194 -12.15 16.30 24.89
CA ILE A 194 -10.70 16.07 24.72
C ILE A 194 -9.92 17.41 24.74
N GLY A 195 -10.51 18.48 24.21
CA GLY A 195 -9.90 19.82 24.24
C GLY A 195 -9.67 20.35 25.66
N GLN A 196 -10.51 19.97 26.63
CA GLN A 196 -10.33 20.33 28.04
C GLN A 196 -9.19 19.54 28.71
N SER A 197 -8.97 18.27 28.35
CA SER A 197 -7.85 17.46 28.90
C SER A 197 -6.49 17.89 28.33
N LEU A 198 -6.42 18.23 27.04
CA LEU A 198 -5.21 18.74 26.39
C LEU A 198 -4.77 20.12 26.89
N ARG A 199 -5.71 20.96 27.37
CA ARG A 199 -5.39 22.26 28.00
C ARG A 199 -4.89 22.11 29.44
N ARG A 200 -5.32 21.07 30.16
CA ARG A 200 -4.89 20.81 31.55
C ARG A 200 -3.46 20.29 31.64
N GLY A 201 -2.95 19.58 30.64
CA GLY A 201 -1.56 19.08 30.61
C GLY A 201 -0.52 20.10 30.10
N ARG A 202 -0.90 21.37 29.94
CA ARG A 202 -0.04 22.46 29.42
C ARG A 202 0.20 23.59 30.43
N ARG A 203 -0.17 23.37 31.70
CA ARG A 203 0.19 24.21 32.85
C ARG A 203 1.19 23.45 33.72
#